data_AF-A0A418IL84-F1
#
_entry.id   AF-A0A418IL84-F1
#
_cell.length_a   1.000
_cell.length_b   1.000
_cell.length_c   1.000
_cell.angle_alpha   90.00
_cell.angle_beta   90.00
_cell.angle_gamma   90.00
#
_symmetry.space_group_name_H-M   'P 1'
#
loop_
_entity.id
_entity.type
_entity.pdbx_description
1 polymer ?
#
loop_
_entity_poly.entity_id
_entity_poly.type
_entity_poly.pdbx_seq_one_letter_code
_entity_poly.pdbx_strand_id
1 'polypeptide(L)'
;MKNPEANNNFTLVVSSITFAILSDIVDKQIYTKILTAIMILVLIFVIIRNLKFTLYHIKNENPNIQTFISVKIDYWLLFIRNLVLYGFLASLFFITVYDNGYTMWFSILALVIFFILFIIVISKFEDKTDIINNEENHTD
;
A
#
# COMPACT_ATOMS: atom_id res chain seq x y z
N MET A 1 -24.80 11.47 -22.95
CA MET A 1 -23.96 11.65 -21.75
C MET A 1 -22.75 10.73 -21.90
N LYS A 2 -21.51 11.26 -21.94
CA LYS A 2 -20.29 10.43 -22.01
C LYS A 2 -20.07 9.79 -20.64
N ASN A 3 -20.03 8.46 -20.60
CA ASN A 3 -19.76 7.70 -19.38
C ASN A 3 -18.37 8.08 -18.83
N PRO A 4 -18.26 8.64 -17.61
CA PRO A 4 -16.99 9.05 -17.02
C PRO A 4 -16.05 7.87 -16.74
N GLU A 5 -16.55 6.64 -16.65
CA GLU A 5 -15.73 5.45 -16.39
C GLU A 5 -14.86 5.03 -17.59
N ALA A 6 -15.33 5.30 -18.82
CA ALA A 6 -14.55 4.99 -20.03
C ALA A 6 -13.32 5.91 -20.18
N ASN A 7 -13.38 7.13 -19.64
CA ASN A 7 -12.29 8.10 -19.71
C ASN A 7 -11.13 7.73 -18.78
N ASN A 8 -11.42 7.21 -17.58
CA ASN A 8 -10.40 6.85 -16.59
C ASN A 8 -9.53 5.68 -17.05
N ASN A 9 -10.13 4.65 -17.65
CA ASN A 9 -9.38 3.53 -18.20
C ASN A 9 -8.53 3.95 -19.40
N PHE A 10 -9.04 4.84 -20.25
CA PHE A 10 -8.29 5.34 -21.41
C PHE A 10 -7.12 6.24 -20.99
N THR A 11 -7.28 7.08 -19.98
CA THR A 11 -6.18 7.91 -19.43
C THR A 11 -5.13 7.07 -18.69
N LEU A 12 -5.52 6.00 -17.99
CA LEU A 12 -4.59 5.03 -17.39
C LEU A 12 -3.77 4.30 -18.46
N VAL A 13 -4.41 3.86 -19.54
CA VAL A 13 -3.75 3.19 -20.66
C VAL A 13 -2.85 4.16 -21.43
N VAL A 14 -3.32 5.37 -21.72
CA VAL A 14 -2.52 6.40 -22.42
C VAL A 14 -1.34 6.86 -21.57
N SER A 15 -1.51 7.02 -20.26
CA SER A 15 -0.39 7.37 -19.38
C SER A 15 0.63 6.25 -19.29
N SER A 16 0.21 4.99 -19.13
CA SER A 16 1.13 3.84 -19.10
C SER A 16 1.89 3.65 -20.42
N ILE A 17 1.24 3.83 -21.58
CA ILE A 17 1.90 3.83 -22.90
C ILE A 17 2.87 5.02 -23.01
N THR A 18 2.48 6.21 -22.55
CA THR A 18 3.33 7.40 -22.58
C THR A 18 4.57 7.21 -21.69
N PHE A 19 4.42 6.62 -20.50
CA PHE A 19 5.54 6.30 -19.60
C PHE A 19 6.45 5.20 -20.15
N ALA A 20 5.90 4.22 -20.87
CA ALA A 20 6.70 3.20 -21.55
C ALA A 20 7.52 3.81 -22.70
N ILE A 21 6.91 4.68 -23.52
CA ILE A 21 7.61 5.39 -24.59
C ILE A 21 8.65 6.36 -24.02
N LEU A 22 8.34 7.06 -22.92
CA LEU A 22 9.30 7.93 -22.24
C LEU A 22 10.50 7.12 -21.70
N SER A 23 10.29 5.88 -21.27
CA SER A 23 11.37 4.99 -20.81
C SER A 23 12.35 4.62 -21.92
N ASP A 24 11.89 4.57 -23.17
CA ASP A 24 12.74 4.26 -24.33
C ASP A 24 13.47 5.51 -24.87
N ILE A 25 12.91 6.70 -24.66
CA ILE A 25 13.47 7.98 -25.14
C ILE A 25 14.41 8.61 -24.12
N VAL A 26 14.09 8.48 -22.83
CA VAL A 26 14.88 9.03 -21.73
C VAL A 26 15.96 8.03 -21.35
N ASP A 27 17.18 8.51 -21.14
CA ASP A 27 18.27 7.69 -20.61
C ASP A 27 17.76 6.87 -19.41
N LYS A 28 17.96 5.54 -19.48
CA LYS A 28 17.49 4.58 -18.47
C LYS A 28 17.82 5.04 -17.04
N GLN A 29 18.97 5.69 -16.85
CA GLN A 29 19.38 6.20 -15.55
C GLN A 29 18.53 7.39 -15.07
N ILE A 30 18.14 8.29 -15.98
CA ILE A 30 17.27 9.43 -15.67
C ILE A 30 15.85 8.96 -15.43
N TYR A 31 15.35 8.04 -16.26
CA TYR A 31 14.03 7.44 -16.10
C TYR A 31 13.87 6.76 -14.74
N THR A 32 14.82 5.90 -14.35
CA THR A 32 14.82 5.25 -13.04
C THR A 32 14.82 6.25 -11.88
N LYS A 33 15.58 7.35 -11.98
CA LYS A 33 15.61 8.40 -10.95
C LYS A 33 14.25 9.10 -10.80
N ILE A 34 13.60 9.44 -11.91
CA ILE A 34 12.27 10.07 -11.92
C ILE A 34 11.24 9.12 -11.33
N LEU A 35 11.25 7.85 -11.75
CA LEU A 35 10.33 6.82 -11.27
C LEU A 35 10.47 6.62 -9.75
N THR A 36 11.70 6.56 -9.23
CA THR A 36 11.98 6.47 -7.80
C THR A 36 11.50 7.70 -7.04
N ALA A 37 11.69 8.91 -7.57
CA ALA A 37 11.18 10.14 -6.94
C ALA A 37 9.65 10.15 -6.85
N ILE A 38 8.96 9.71 -7.91
CA ILE A 38 7.50 9.57 -7.91
C ILE A 38 7.06 8.55 -6.84
N MET A 39 7.73 7.40 -6.76
CA MET A 39 7.38 6.37 -5.78
C MET A 39 7.56 6.85 -4.33
N ILE A 40 8.62 7.60 -4.05
CA ILE A 40 8.85 8.21 -2.73
C ILE A 40 7.73 9.21 -2.40
N LEU A 41 7.31 10.04 -3.36
CA LEU A 41 6.19 10.96 -3.17
C LEU A 41 4.87 10.22 -2.87
N VAL A 42 4.60 9.15 -3.61
CA VAL A 42 3.41 8.30 -3.40
C VAL A 42 3.44 7.67 -1.99
N LEU A 43 4.59 7.14 -1.57
CA LEU A 43 4.77 6.59 -0.23
C LEU A 43 4.48 7.62 0.87
N ILE A 44 5.07 8.82 0.75
CA ILE A 44 4.85 9.90 1.72
C ILE A 44 3.37 10.27 1.79
N PHE A 45 2.71 10.42 0.63
CA PHE A 45 1.29 10.74 0.56
C PHE A 45 0.43 9.68 1.25
N VAL A 46 0.68 8.40 0.98
CA VAL A 46 -0.06 7.28 1.57
C VAL A 46 0.14 7.21 3.08
N ILE A 47 1.37 7.40 3.56
CA ILE A 47 1.66 7.42 5.01
C ILE A 47 0.89 8.55 5.70
N ILE A 48 0.91 9.77 5.14
CA ILE A 48 0.19 10.91 5.70
C ILE A 48 -1.31 10.66 5.71
N ARG A 49 -1.87 10.10 4.62
CA ARG A 49 -3.29 9.78 4.51
C ARG A 49 -3.71 8.76 5.57
N ASN A 50 -2.97 7.67 5.72
CA ASN A 50 -3.26 6.65 6.73
C ASN A 50 -3.08 7.16 8.15
N LEU A 51 -2.09 8.03 8.39
CA LEU A 51 -1.90 8.64 9.70
C LEU A 51 -3.10 9.52 10.08
N LYS A 52 -3.60 10.34 9.14
CA LYS A 52 -4.81 11.15 9.35
C LYS A 52 -6.03 10.28 9.63
N PHE A 53 -6.22 9.20 8.86
CA PHE A 53 -7.31 8.25 9.06
C PHE A 53 -7.28 7.61 10.46
N THR A 54 -6.10 7.14 10.86
CA THR A 54 -5.87 6.49 12.16
C THR A 54 -6.15 7.45 13.32
N LEU A 55 -5.61 8.68 13.25
CA LEU A 55 -5.83 9.69 14.29
C LEU A 55 -7.29 10.15 14.37
N TYR A 56 -7.99 10.20 13.25
CA TYR A 56 -9.41 10.54 13.20
C TYR A 56 -10.25 9.50 13.92
N HIS A 57 -10.05 8.21 13.61
CA HIS A 57 -10.78 7.12 14.24
C HIS A 57 -10.49 7.03 15.74
N ILE A 58 -9.21 7.07 16.15
CA ILE A 58 -8.85 7.09 17.59
C ILE A 58 -9.59 8.19 18.38
N LYS A 59 -9.86 9.34 17.75
CA LYS A 59 -10.51 10.48 18.41
C LYS A 59 -12.04 10.40 18.41
N ASN A 60 -12.62 9.82 17.37
CA ASN A 60 -14.06 9.86 17.14
C ASN A 60 -14.76 8.50 17.36
N GLU A 61 -14.01 7.43 17.62
CA GLU A 61 -14.57 6.10 17.80
C GLU A 61 -15.43 6.01 19.06
N ASN A 62 -16.54 5.27 18.94
CA ASN A 62 -17.45 5.01 20.04
C ASN A 62 -16.75 4.18 21.14
N PRO A 63 -16.79 4.54 22.43
CA PRO A 63 -16.15 3.76 23.49
C PRO A 63 -16.72 2.34 23.69
N ASN A 64 -17.83 1.99 23.02
CA ASN A 64 -18.56 0.74 23.22
C ASN A 64 -18.18 -0.42 22.27
N ILE A 65 -17.13 -0.26 21.46
CA ILE A 65 -16.59 -1.32 20.59
C ILE A 65 -15.70 -2.27 21.37
N GLN A 66 -15.75 -3.54 20.97
CA GLN A 66 -14.88 -4.58 21.50
C GLN A 66 -13.47 -4.42 20.93
N THR A 67 -12.51 -4.18 21.82
CA THR A 67 -11.10 -3.96 21.50
C THR A 67 -10.24 -5.01 22.20
N PHE A 68 -9.13 -5.40 21.60
CA PHE A 68 -8.26 -6.44 22.16
C PHE A 68 -7.40 -5.92 23.30
N ILE A 69 -6.97 -4.66 23.21
CA ILE A 69 -6.22 -4.00 24.30
C ILE A 69 -6.79 -2.62 24.59
N SER A 70 -7.01 -1.80 23.55
CA SER A 70 -7.63 -0.48 23.64
C SER A 70 -7.87 0.04 22.22
N VAL A 71 -8.94 0.83 22.01
CA VAL A 71 -9.24 1.51 20.74
C VAL A 71 -7.99 2.14 20.14
N LYS A 72 -7.17 2.80 20.97
CA LYS A 72 -5.93 3.44 20.52
C LYS A 72 -4.92 2.43 19.96
N ILE A 73 -4.68 1.33 20.67
CA ILE A 73 -3.66 0.34 20.33
C ILE A 73 -4.06 -0.44 19.07
N ASP A 74 -5.33 -0.76 18.94
CA ASP A 74 -5.82 -1.53 17.81
C ASP A 74 -5.81 -0.71 16.51
N TYR A 75 -6.15 0.59 16.56
CA TYR A 75 -5.95 1.50 15.41
C TYR A 75 -4.47 1.70 15.05
N TRP A 76 -3.57 1.75 16.04
CA TRP A 76 -2.13 1.75 15.76
C TRP A 76 -1.67 0.46 15.09
N LEU A 77 -2.24 -0.69 15.48
CA LEU A 77 -1.98 -1.97 14.83
C LEU A 77 -2.46 -1.95 13.36
N LEU A 78 -3.66 -1.40 13.10
CA LEU A 78 -4.20 -1.22 11.76
C LEU A 78 -3.32 -0.30 10.90
N PHE A 79 -2.79 0.78 11.49
CA PHE A 79 -1.82 1.67 10.84
C PHE A 79 -0.54 0.93 10.47
N ILE A 80 0.03 0.14 11.39
CA ILE A 80 1.24 -0.65 11.15
C ILE A 80 0.99 -1.69 10.06
N ARG A 81 -0.16 -2.38 10.08
CA ARG A 81 -0.57 -3.35 9.06
C ARG A 81 -0.58 -2.71 7.67
N ASN A 82 -1.27 -1.58 7.53
CA ASN A 82 -1.33 -0.84 6.27
C ASN A 82 0.07 -0.36 5.85
N LEU A 83 0.88 0.16 6.78
CA LEU A 83 2.24 0.62 6.48
C LEU A 83 3.13 -0.51 5.96
N VAL A 84 3.02 -1.72 6.52
CA VAL A 84 3.78 -2.88 6.04
C VAL A 84 3.30 -3.35 4.68
N LEU A 85 1.99 -3.31 4.39
CA LEU A 85 1.44 -3.56 3.06
C LEU A 85 2.03 -2.59 2.01
N TYR A 86 1.99 -1.28 2.28
CA TYR A 86 2.57 -0.29 1.37
C TYR A 86 4.09 -0.40 1.27
N GLY A 87 4.77 -0.74 2.36
CA GLY A 87 6.19 -1.05 2.36
C GLY A 87 6.53 -2.25 1.46
N PHE A 88 5.72 -3.30 1.51
CA PHE A 88 5.86 -4.47 0.63
C PHE A 88 5.68 -4.11 -0.84
N LEU A 89 4.64 -3.34 -1.19
CA LEU A 89 4.43 -2.81 -2.54
C LEU A 89 5.62 -1.96 -3.01
N ALA A 90 6.18 -1.14 -2.13
CA ALA A 90 7.38 -0.35 -2.43
C ALA A 90 8.62 -1.22 -2.64
N SER A 91 8.83 -2.23 -1.80
CA SER A 91 9.94 -3.17 -1.99
C SER A 91 9.84 -3.91 -3.31
N LEU A 92 8.64 -4.35 -3.71
CA LEU A 92 8.42 -4.95 -5.03
C LEU A 92 8.80 -4.00 -6.16
N PHE A 93 8.38 -2.74 -6.06
CA PHE A 93 8.75 -1.71 -7.03
C PHE A 93 10.27 -1.50 -7.11
N PHE A 94 10.97 -1.44 -5.98
CA PHE A 94 12.43 -1.29 -6.00
C PHE A 94 13.14 -2.52 -6.58
N ILE A 95 12.67 -3.72 -6.25
CA ILE A 95 13.25 -4.96 -6.80
C ILE A 95 13.04 -5.01 -8.32
N THR A 96 11.87 -4.63 -8.83
CA THR A 96 11.59 -4.65 -10.29
C THR A 96 12.36 -3.58 -11.06
N VAL A 97 12.64 -2.43 -10.44
CA VAL A 97 13.30 -1.30 -11.09
C VAL A 97 14.83 -1.43 -11.09
N TYR A 98 15.40 -1.98 -10.02
CA TYR A 98 16.86 -2.00 -9.82
C TYR A 98 17.50 -3.37 -10.02
N ASP A 99 16.77 -4.46 -9.81
CA ASP A 99 17.29 -5.81 -9.91
C ASP A 99 16.90 -6.43 -11.26
N ASN A 100 17.69 -7.37 -11.80
CA ASN A 100 17.40 -7.99 -13.09
C ASN A 100 17.69 -9.49 -13.10
N GLY A 101 16.93 -10.24 -13.90
CA GLY A 101 17.18 -11.66 -14.11
C GLY A 101 16.97 -12.49 -12.85
N TYR A 102 17.89 -13.40 -12.56
CA TYR A 102 17.72 -14.37 -11.46
C TYR A 102 17.72 -13.73 -10.07
N THR A 103 18.51 -12.68 -9.82
CA THR A 103 18.57 -12.00 -8.52
C THR A 103 17.23 -11.36 -8.16
N MET A 104 16.56 -10.74 -9.13
CA MET A 104 15.21 -10.20 -8.99
C MET A 104 14.21 -11.28 -8.52
N TRP A 105 14.20 -12.45 -9.16
CA TRP A 105 13.28 -13.54 -8.80
C TRP A 105 13.55 -14.09 -7.40
N PHE A 106 14.82 -14.27 -7.02
CA PHE A 106 15.18 -14.69 -5.67
C PHE A 106 14.79 -13.65 -4.62
N SER A 107 15.01 -12.36 -4.91
CA SER A 107 14.63 -11.24 -4.04
C SER A 107 13.10 -11.18 -3.85
N ILE A 108 12.31 -11.34 -4.91
CA ILE A 108 10.84 -11.40 -4.82
C ILE A 108 10.40 -12.61 -3.98
N LEU A 109 10.97 -13.80 -4.22
CA LEU A 109 10.60 -15.01 -3.51
C LEU A 109 10.90 -14.90 -2.01
N ALA A 110 12.07 -14.37 -1.65
CA ALA A 110 12.41 -14.08 -0.26
C ALA A 110 11.44 -13.06 0.37
N LEU A 111 11.15 -11.97 -0.35
CA LEU A 111 10.22 -10.93 0.10
C LEU A 111 8.82 -11.50 0.39
N VAL A 112 8.28 -12.34 -0.51
CA VAL A 112 6.96 -12.96 -0.37
C VAL A 112 6.92 -13.88 0.85
N ILE A 113 7.96 -14.68 1.09
CA ILE A 113 8.04 -15.56 2.27
C ILE A 113 8.02 -14.73 3.56
N PHE A 114 8.82 -13.66 3.63
CA PHE A 114 8.82 -12.75 4.78
C PHE A 114 7.45 -12.10 5.01
N PHE A 115 6.78 -11.71 3.93
CA PHE A 115 5.47 -11.08 4.01
C PHE A 115 4.39 -12.05 4.51
N ILE A 116 4.40 -13.30 4.04
CA ILE A 116 3.47 -14.34 4.51
C ILE A 116 3.69 -14.61 6.01
N LEU A 117 4.94 -14.75 6.45
CA LEU A 117 5.28 -14.92 7.88
C LEU A 117 4.73 -13.75 8.71
N PHE A 118 4.88 -12.52 8.22
CA PHE A 118 4.37 -11.33 8.89
C PHE A 118 2.84 -11.33 9.00
N ILE A 119 2.12 -11.69 7.93
CA ILE A 119 0.65 -11.80 7.93
C ILE A 119 0.17 -12.89 8.90
N ILE A 120 0.86 -14.03 8.98
CA ILE A 120 0.54 -15.09 9.96
C ILE A 120 0.68 -14.57 11.40
N VAL A 121 1.68 -13.73 11.67
CA VAL A 121 1.84 -13.12 12.99
C VAL A 121 0.71 -12.12 13.27
N ILE A 122 0.39 -11.22 12.33
CA ILE A 122 -0.69 -10.23 12.51
C ILE A 122 -2.05 -10.91 12.68
N SER A 123 -2.39 -11.86 11.83
CA SER A 123 -3.69 -12.56 11.87
C SER A 123 -3.97 -13.20 13.23
N LYS A 124 -2.94 -13.67 13.96
CA LYS A 124 -3.09 -14.18 15.33
C LYS A 124 -3.46 -13.11 16.37
N PHE A 125 -3.08 -11.85 16.15
CA PHE A 125 -3.50 -10.73 16.99
C PHE A 125 -4.90 -10.23 16.60
N GLU A 126 -5.21 -10.37 15.32
CA GLU A 126 -6.42 -9.85 14.67
C GLU A 126 -7.66 -10.71 14.91
N ASP A 127 -7.49 -12.04 14.99
CA ASP A 127 -8.53 -13.02 15.38
C ASP A 127 -9.08 -12.79 16.81
N LYS A 128 -8.54 -11.81 17.52
CA LYS A 128 -8.95 -11.41 18.87
C LYS A 128 -9.53 -9.98 18.93
N THR A 129 -9.65 -9.29 17.80
CA THR A 129 -10.26 -7.94 17.67
C THR A 129 -11.45 -7.95 16.71
N ASP A 130 -12.61 -7.42 17.11
CA ASP A 130 -13.79 -7.26 16.24
C ASP A 130 -13.78 -5.99 15.37
N ILE A 131 -12.68 -5.24 15.36
CA ILE A 131 -12.58 -3.95 14.65
C ILE A 131 -12.75 -4.09 13.13
N ILE A 132 -12.36 -5.23 12.57
CA ILE A 132 -12.49 -5.50 11.13
C ILE A 132 -13.92 -5.87 10.74
N ASN A 133 -14.62 -6.62 11.59
CA ASN A 133 -16.03 -6.97 11.37
C ASN A 133 -16.96 -5.74 11.43
N ASN A 134 -16.58 -4.68 12.16
CA ASN A 134 -17.32 -3.42 12.16
C ASN A 134 -16.92 -2.47 11.02
N GLU A 135 -15.69 -2.55 10.49
CA GLU A 135 -15.29 -1.78 9.30
C GLU A 135 -16.06 -2.22 8.03
N GLU A 136 -16.40 -3.50 7.89
CA GLU A 136 -17.21 -4.01 6.75
C GLU A 136 -18.70 -3.61 6.80
N ASN A 137 -19.23 -3.25 7.98
CA ASN A 137 -20.62 -2.82 8.14
C ASN A 137 -20.85 -1.30 8.01
N HIS A 138 -19.79 -0.52 7.77
CA HIS A 138 -19.87 0.93 7.60
C HIS A 138 -19.62 1.41 6.15
N THR A 139 -19.63 0.48 5.19
CA THR A 139 -19.59 0.76 3.74
C THR A 139 -20.97 0.76 3.05
N ASP A 140 -22.01 1.18 3.75
CA ASP A 140 -23.32 1.54 3.16
C ASP A 140 -23.51 3.06 3.09
#